data_AF-A0A7G8W388-F1
#
_entry.id   AF-A0A7G8W388-F1
#
_cell.length_a   1.000
_cell.length_b   1.000
_cell.length_c   1.000
_cell.angle_alpha   90.00
_cell.angle_beta   90.00
_cell.angle_gamma   90.00
#
_symmetry.space_group_name_H-M   'P 1'
#
loop_
_entity.id
_entity.type
_entity.pdbx_description
1 polymer ?
#
loop_
_entity_poly.entity_id
_entity_poly.type
_entity_poly.pdbx_seq_one_letter_code
_entity_poly.pdbx_strand_id
1 'polypeptide(L)'
;MEKEVEPAVLALINEKRLTGEKRTPVEIIARMGVFEARDKAGDHAWLATGDNVIATVWAELVSISGDGRWFYLESLDAQRRLDGGERSAQQIQRAKDRLTLLKRSLDAGQGVRAVLQTNRIAIADLETDKAAKVSTRVPDEQEWHVASWDADLKVAVLVRGARGWLPTDEDMLAARARGGVPVPPPKVVVVVASREELQTAALEYLTRHFAGYGYKPENVVGQNLGYDIEVKDKKGATLLKLAVKGTAAGMASFQLSAQERACAKTTDQWRLVVVTDVPGPAAAHKLYKPTEIDSASGLEPLLD
;
A
#
# COMPACT_ATOMS: atom_id res chain seq x y z
N MET A 1 27.27 4.18 -5.29
CA MET A 1 27.47 3.17 -4.22
C MET A 1 27.64 3.80 -2.84
N GLU A 2 28.83 4.16 -2.34
CA GLU A 2 28.94 4.68 -0.95
C GLU A 2 28.13 5.97 -0.70
N LYS A 3 27.97 6.81 -1.72
CA LYS A 3 27.11 8.00 -1.67
C LYS A 3 25.60 7.71 -1.67
N GLU A 4 25.20 6.48 -1.95
CA GLU A 4 23.79 6.02 -1.93
C GLU A 4 23.42 5.32 -0.61
N VAL A 5 24.41 5.06 0.26
CA VAL A 5 24.21 4.45 1.57
C VAL A 5 23.99 5.55 2.60
N GLU A 6 23.04 5.35 3.50
CA GLU A 6 22.84 6.23 4.65
C GLU A 6 24.17 6.43 5.42
N PRO A 7 24.59 7.66 5.73
CA PRO A 7 25.88 7.92 6.38
C PRO A 7 26.11 7.12 7.66
N ALA A 8 25.07 6.94 8.48
CA ALA A 8 25.17 6.15 9.72
C ALA A 8 25.30 4.64 9.45
N VAL A 9 24.69 4.13 8.38
CA VAL A 9 24.87 2.73 7.94
C VAL A 9 26.29 2.52 7.44
N LEU A 10 26.78 3.44 6.60
CA LEU A 10 28.14 3.38 6.09
C LEU A 10 29.19 3.50 7.20
N ALA A 11 28.94 4.35 8.20
CA ALA A 11 29.81 4.49 9.38
C ALA A 11 29.94 3.17 10.15
N LEU A 12 28.82 2.49 10.43
CA LEU A 12 28.82 1.18 11.10
C LEU A 12 29.58 0.13 10.28
N ILE A 13 29.37 0.09 8.96
CA ILE A 13 30.07 -0.85 8.07
C ILE A 13 31.58 -0.59 8.09
N ASN A 14 31.99 0.68 8.03
CA ASN A 14 33.39 1.07 8.07
C ASN A 14 34.03 0.74 9.41
N GLU A 15 33.36 1.02 10.53
CA GLU A 15 33.82 0.67 11.86
C GLU A 15 34.08 -0.83 11.97
N LYS A 16 33.10 -1.67 11.61
CA LYS A 16 33.25 -3.14 11.63
C LYS A 16 34.34 -3.64 10.70
N ARG A 17 34.51 -3.03 9.53
CA ARG A 17 35.55 -3.39 8.57
C ARG A 17 36.96 -3.04 9.08
N LEU A 18 37.11 -1.92 9.80
CA LEU A 18 38.40 -1.44 10.30
C LEU A 18 38.81 -2.13 11.61
N THR A 19 37.84 -2.48 12.45
CA THR A 19 38.09 -3.12 13.76
C THR A 19 38.12 -4.65 13.67
N GLY A 20 37.48 -5.23 12.65
CA GLY A 20 37.41 -6.67 12.45
C GLY A 20 38.59 -7.25 11.66
N GLU A 21 38.80 -8.55 11.80
CA GLU A 21 39.69 -9.29 10.90
C GLU A 21 39.17 -9.21 9.47
N LYS A 22 40.07 -8.98 8.51
CA LYS A 22 39.73 -8.98 7.08
C LYS A 22 39.26 -10.38 6.67
N ARG A 23 37.98 -10.50 6.32
CA ARG A 23 37.34 -11.76 5.90
C ARG A 23 36.65 -11.58 4.56
N THR A 24 36.60 -12.65 3.79
CA THR A 24 35.81 -12.75 2.56
C THR A 24 34.32 -12.89 2.88
N PRO A 25 33.41 -12.54 1.95
CA PRO A 25 31.97 -12.73 2.14
C PRO A 25 31.56 -14.17 2.49
N VAL A 26 32.30 -15.17 1.98
CA VAL A 26 32.08 -16.59 2.25
C VAL A 26 32.48 -16.95 3.69
N GLU A 27 33.66 -16.52 4.14
CA GLU A 27 34.13 -16.77 5.51
C GLU A 27 33.21 -16.15 6.56
N ILE A 28 32.60 -15.00 6.24
CA ILE A 28 31.63 -14.34 7.11
C ILE A 28 30.40 -15.23 7.32
N ILE A 29 29.74 -15.68 6.25
CA ILE A 29 28.53 -16.51 6.39
C ILE A 29 28.85 -17.89 6.95
N ALA A 30 30.02 -18.46 6.64
CA ALA A 30 30.49 -19.72 7.21
C ALA A 30 30.61 -19.63 8.74
N ARG A 31 31.25 -18.56 9.26
CA ARG A 31 31.36 -18.33 10.72
C ARG A 31 30.01 -18.05 11.38
N MET A 32 29.03 -17.59 10.63
CA MET A 32 27.67 -17.42 11.15
C MET A 32 26.88 -18.74 11.22
N GLY A 33 27.42 -19.85 10.70
CA GLY A 33 26.84 -21.18 10.80
C GLY A 33 26.16 -21.68 9.50
N VAL A 34 26.44 -21.05 8.35
CA VAL A 34 25.92 -21.52 7.05
C VAL A 34 26.71 -22.74 6.57
N PHE A 35 26.03 -23.87 6.40
CA PHE A 35 26.60 -25.07 5.79
C PHE A 35 26.80 -24.88 4.28
N GLU A 36 27.92 -25.39 3.76
CA GLU A 36 28.29 -25.28 2.34
C GLU A 36 28.33 -23.82 1.86
N ALA A 37 28.80 -22.91 2.72
CA ALA A 37 28.84 -21.46 2.48
C ALA A 37 29.48 -21.07 1.14
N ARG A 38 30.42 -21.87 0.63
CA ARG A 38 31.08 -21.63 -0.66
C ARG A 38 30.11 -21.78 -1.84
N ASP A 39 29.26 -22.81 -1.81
CA ASP A 39 28.32 -23.09 -2.90
C ASP A 39 27.10 -22.16 -2.84
N LYS A 40 26.80 -21.63 -1.65
CA LYS A 40 25.69 -20.71 -1.38
C LYS A 40 26.11 -19.25 -1.27
N ALA A 41 27.34 -18.92 -1.67
CA ALA A 41 27.91 -17.58 -1.49
C ALA A 41 27.09 -16.46 -2.17
N GLY A 42 26.46 -16.80 -3.30
CA GLY A 42 25.64 -15.90 -4.11
C GLY A 42 24.15 -15.86 -3.72
N ASP A 43 23.75 -16.56 -2.66
CA ASP A 43 22.39 -16.46 -2.12
C ASP A 43 22.24 -15.20 -1.28
N HIS A 44 21.00 -14.83 -1.00
CA HIS A 44 20.68 -13.64 -0.22
C HIS A 44 20.13 -13.97 1.17
N ALA A 45 19.80 -15.22 1.45
CA ALA A 45 19.46 -15.71 2.77
C ALA A 45 19.84 -17.17 2.91
N TRP A 46 20.07 -17.61 4.14
CA TRP A 46 20.57 -18.94 4.45
C TRP A 46 19.92 -19.47 5.72
N LEU A 47 19.74 -20.80 5.78
CA LEU A 47 19.52 -21.50 7.03
C LEU A 47 20.87 -21.85 7.64
N ALA A 48 21.07 -21.45 8.89
CA ALA A 48 22.26 -21.73 9.68
C ALA A 48 21.97 -22.77 10.77
N THR A 49 23.02 -23.22 11.44
CA THR A 49 22.94 -24.13 12.58
C THR A 49 21.92 -23.65 13.62
N GLY A 50 21.14 -24.59 14.17
CA GLY A 50 20.10 -24.30 15.16
C GLY A 50 18.87 -23.59 14.57
N ASP A 51 18.57 -23.85 13.29
CA ASP A 51 17.43 -23.28 12.54
C ASP A 51 17.41 -21.75 12.44
N ASN A 52 18.53 -21.10 12.71
CA ASN A 52 18.65 -19.64 12.61
C ASN A 52 18.63 -19.21 11.15
N VAL A 53 17.84 -18.18 10.83
CA VAL A 53 17.87 -17.55 9.50
C VAL A 53 18.91 -16.44 9.49
N ILE A 54 19.74 -16.44 8.45
CA ILE A 54 20.64 -15.35 8.13
C ILE A 54 20.16 -14.69 6.85
N ALA A 55 20.07 -13.36 6.82
CA ALA A 55 19.70 -12.63 5.61
C ALA A 55 20.70 -11.54 5.29
N THR A 56 20.93 -11.32 4.00
CA THR A 56 21.62 -10.12 3.52
C THR A 56 20.68 -8.93 3.64
N VAL A 57 21.19 -7.81 4.16
CA VAL A 57 20.53 -6.51 4.14
C VAL A 57 21.42 -5.59 3.29
N TRP A 58 20.92 -5.18 2.12
CA TRP A 58 21.67 -4.27 1.25
C TRP A 58 21.67 -2.88 1.87
N ALA A 59 22.85 -2.38 2.19
CA ALA A 59 23.05 -1.13 2.90
C ALA A 59 22.47 0.06 2.13
N GLU A 60 22.48 -0.01 0.79
CA GLU A 60 21.92 1.01 -0.09
C GLU A 60 20.39 1.13 0.03
N LEU A 61 19.70 0.10 0.55
CA LEU A 61 18.24 0.12 0.74
C LEU A 61 17.83 0.20 2.22
N VAL A 62 18.79 0.33 3.14
CA VAL A 62 18.48 0.62 4.53
C VAL A 62 18.03 2.07 4.64
N SER A 63 16.92 2.28 5.34
CA SER A 63 16.39 3.59 5.70
C SER A 63 16.47 3.79 7.20
N ILE A 64 16.63 5.05 7.61
CA ILE A 64 16.67 5.46 9.01
C ILE A 64 15.51 6.43 9.23
N SER A 65 14.59 6.08 10.13
CA SER A 65 13.48 6.95 10.51
C SER A 65 13.98 8.15 11.32
N GLY A 66 13.16 9.19 11.47
CA GLY A 66 13.49 10.39 12.25
C GLY A 66 13.85 10.11 13.72
N ASP A 67 13.42 8.98 14.28
CA ASP A 67 13.78 8.51 15.63
C ASP A 67 15.12 7.74 15.69
N GLY A 68 15.82 7.61 14.56
CA GLY A 68 17.10 6.94 14.43
C GLY A 68 17.00 5.42 14.26
N ARG A 69 15.80 4.83 14.18
CA ARG A 69 15.62 3.38 13.99
C ARG A 69 15.76 2.98 12.53
N TRP A 70 16.37 1.82 12.30
CA TRP A 70 16.69 1.35 10.96
C TRP A 70 15.66 0.33 10.50
N PHE A 71 15.29 0.44 9.24
CA PHE A 71 14.40 -0.49 8.60
C PHE A 71 14.80 -0.73 7.14
N TYR A 72 14.25 -1.80 6.57
CA TYR A 72 14.51 -2.23 5.21
C TYR A 72 13.20 -2.74 4.59
N LEU A 73 12.92 -2.31 3.36
CA LEU A 73 11.76 -2.79 2.61
C LEU A 73 12.15 -3.96 1.71
N GLU A 74 11.56 -5.12 1.99
CA GLU A 74 11.70 -6.31 1.17
C GLU A 74 10.57 -6.37 0.15
N SER A 75 10.92 -6.55 -1.13
CA SER A 75 9.93 -6.85 -2.17
C SER A 75 9.51 -8.31 -2.09
N LEU A 76 8.21 -8.56 -2.03
CA LEU A 76 7.64 -9.92 -2.12
C LEU A 76 7.43 -10.37 -3.56
N ASP A 77 7.74 -9.53 -4.55
CA ASP A 77 7.70 -9.92 -5.95
C ASP A 77 8.95 -10.71 -6.32
N ALA A 78 8.83 -12.03 -6.39
CA ALA A 78 9.92 -12.92 -6.79
C ALA A 78 10.21 -12.89 -8.30
N GLN A 79 9.31 -12.36 -9.13
CA GLN A 79 9.39 -12.42 -10.60
C GLN A 79 10.14 -11.23 -11.19
N ARG A 80 10.04 -10.06 -10.55
CA ARG A 80 10.61 -8.82 -11.06
C ARG A 80 11.77 -8.33 -10.21
N ARG A 81 12.76 -7.77 -10.90
CA ARG A 81 13.88 -7.04 -10.31
C ARG A 81 13.43 -5.67 -9.79
N LEU A 82 14.30 -4.99 -9.04
CA LEU A 82 14.02 -3.66 -8.50
C LEU A 82 13.84 -2.58 -9.58
N ASP A 83 14.46 -2.75 -10.76
CA ASP A 83 14.29 -1.86 -11.92
C ASP A 83 13.03 -2.18 -12.73
N GLY A 84 12.21 -3.15 -12.29
CA GLY A 84 11.03 -3.62 -13.00
C GLY A 84 11.32 -4.65 -14.11
N GLY A 85 12.59 -4.95 -14.38
CA GLY A 85 12.98 -5.98 -15.34
C GLY A 85 12.60 -7.39 -14.87
N GLU A 86 12.54 -8.34 -15.80
CA GLU A 86 12.27 -9.74 -15.47
C GLU A 86 13.49 -10.42 -14.83
N ARG A 87 13.23 -11.33 -13.89
CA ARG A 87 14.25 -12.20 -13.32
C ARG A 87 14.40 -13.48 -14.14
N SER A 88 15.64 -13.94 -14.27
CA SER A 88 15.96 -15.30 -14.75
C SER A 88 15.50 -16.37 -13.76
N ALA A 89 15.38 -17.62 -14.21
CA ALA A 89 14.95 -18.73 -13.35
C ALA A 89 15.78 -18.87 -12.06
N GLN A 90 17.10 -18.69 -12.14
CA GLN A 90 17.98 -18.76 -10.97
C GLN A 90 17.77 -17.58 -10.00
N GLN A 91 17.49 -16.38 -10.52
CA GLN A 91 17.16 -15.21 -9.69
C GLN A 91 15.79 -15.39 -9.01
N ILE A 92 14.80 -15.92 -9.74
CA ILE A 92 13.48 -16.25 -9.18
C ILE A 92 13.61 -17.25 -8.04
N GLN A 93 14.41 -18.31 -8.23
CA GLN A 93 14.60 -19.32 -7.19
C GLN A 93 15.24 -18.71 -5.94
N ARG A 94 16.35 -17.97 -6.08
CA ARG A 94 17.00 -17.27 -4.95
C ARG A 94 16.07 -16.29 -4.23
N ALA A 95 15.24 -15.56 -4.97
CA ALA A 95 14.24 -14.67 -4.39
C ALA A 95 13.19 -15.46 -3.59
N LYS A 96 12.65 -16.55 -4.16
CA LYS A 96 11.70 -17.43 -3.46
C LYS A 96 12.30 -18.04 -2.19
N ASP A 97 13.54 -18.51 -2.25
CA ASP A 97 14.24 -19.12 -1.11
C ASP A 97 14.42 -18.09 0.01
N ARG A 98 14.83 -16.86 -0.33
CA ARG A 98 14.91 -15.74 0.62
C ARG A 98 13.57 -15.45 1.27
N LEU A 99 12.52 -15.27 0.48
CA LEU A 99 11.19 -14.95 1.00
C LEU A 99 10.64 -16.07 1.89
N THR A 100 10.91 -17.34 1.53
CA THR A 100 10.51 -18.50 2.34
C THR A 100 11.19 -18.49 3.70
N LEU A 101 12.50 -18.20 3.75
CA LEU A 101 13.23 -18.12 5.02
C LEU A 101 12.80 -16.92 5.87
N LEU A 102 12.59 -15.75 5.28
CA LEU A 102 12.07 -14.58 6.01
C LEU A 102 10.67 -14.83 6.57
N LYS A 103 9.78 -15.44 5.77
CA LYS A 103 8.43 -15.81 6.21
C LYS A 103 8.46 -16.84 7.33
N ARG A 104 9.36 -17.83 7.25
CA ARG A 104 9.59 -18.82 8.31
C ARG A 104 9.96 -18.14 9.63
N SER A 105 10.90 -17.18 9.61
CA SER A 105 11.26 -16.42 10.81
C SER A 105 10.08 -15.65 11.38
N LEU A 106 9.29 -14.98 10.52
CA LEU A 106 8.07 -14.28 10.95
C LEU A 106 7.08 -15.23 11.64
N ASP A 107 6.79 -16.37 11.01
CA ASP A 107 5.80 -17.33 11.50
C ASP A 107 6.23 -18.03 12.79
N ALA A 108 7.54 -18.21 12.98
CA ALA A 108 8.11 -18.70 14.23
C ALA A 108 8.24 -17.61 15.32
N GLY A 109 7.94 -16.34 15.00
CA GLY A 109 8.19 -15.22 15.90
C GLY A 109 9.68 -15.04 16.24
N GLN A 110 10.58 -15.42 15.33
CA GLN A 110 12.03 -15.41 15.54
C GLN A 110 12.70 -14.25 14.80
N GLY A 111 13.84 -13.83 15.33
CA GLY A 111 14.71 -12.88 14.66
C GLY A 111 15.41 -13.48 13.46
N VAL A 112 16.05 -12.61 12.71
CA VAL A 112 16.94 -12.88 11.59
C VAL A 112 18.28 -12.26 11.92
N ARG A 113 19.35 -13.03 11.77
CA ARG A 113 20.71 -12.49 11.85
C ARG A 113 21.04 -11.84 10.52
N ALA A 114 21.49 -10.59 10.53
CA ALA A 114 21.77 -9.88 9.29
C ALA A 114 23.26 -9.84 8.95
N VAL A 115 23.54 -9.82 7.65
CA VAL A 115 24.81 -9.32 7.11
C VAL A 115 24.52 -8.05 6.32
N LEU A 116 25.12 -6.93 6.74
CA LEU A 116 25.07 -5.68 5.98
C LEU A 116 26.03 -5.80 4.80
N GLN A 117 25.54 -5.47 3.61
CA GLN A 117 26.31 -5.60 2.38
C GLN A 117 26.29 -4.30 1.58
N THR A 118 27.46 -3.87 1.11
CA THR A 118 27.60 -2.89 0.03
C THR A 118 28.13 -3.57 -1.22
N ASN A 119 27.74 -3.07 -2.38
CA ASN A 119 28.11 -3.63 -3.66
C ASN A 119 29.10 -2.73 -4.41
N ARG A 120 29.80 -3.27 -5.42
CA ARG A 120 30.65 -2.47 -6.33
C ARG A 120 29.89 -1.92 -7.55
N ILE A 121 28.69 -2.43 -7.79
CA ILE A 121 27.78 -2.07 -8.87
C ILE A 121 26.37 -1.86 -8.29
N ALA A 122 25.50 -1.15 -9.00
CA ALA A 122 24.13 -0.90 -8.55
C ALA A 122 23.39 -2.22 -8.30
N ILE A 123 22.42 -2.21 -7.37
CA ILE A 123 21.68 -3.42 -6.99
C ILE A 123 20.93 -4.03 -8.18
N ALA A 124 20.36 -3.19 -9.06
CA ALA A 124 19.71 -3.64 -10.29
C ALA A 124 20.65 -4.48 -11.18
N ASP A 125 21.94 -4.11 -11.24
CA ASP A 125 22.96 -4.82 -12.00
C ASP A 125 23.47 -6.06 -11.25
N LEU A 126 23.45 -6.05 -9.90
CA LEU A 126 23.88 -7.16 -9.06
C LEU A 126 23.03 -8.41 -9.28
N GLU A 127 21.73 -8.25 -9.49
CA GLU A 127 20.87 -9.41 -9.75
C GLU A 127 21.32 -10.13 -11.03
N THR A 128 21.90 -9.42 -12.02
CA THR A 128 22.34 -9.96 -13.32
C THR A 128 23.72 -10.59 -13.35
N ASP A 129 24.58 -10.33 -12.36
CA ASP A 129 25.98 -10.79 -12.36
C ASP A 129 26.15 -12.11 -11.57
N LYS A 130 26.62 -13.17 -12.25
CA LYS A 130 26.93 -14.48 -11.63
C LYS A 130 28.06 -14.41 -10.60
N ALA A 131 28.93 -13.41 -10.67
CA ALA A 131 30.09 -13.28 -9.79
C ALA A 131 29.81 -12.48 -8.52
N ALA A 132 28.59 -11.96 -8.32
CA ALA A 132 28.17 -11.12 -7.19
C ALA A 132 29.32 -10.22 -6.71
N LYS A 133 29.56 -9.09 -7.38
CA LYS A 133 30.65 -8.13 -7.06
C LYS A 133 30.39 -7.39 -5.73
N VAL A 134 30.28 -8.16 -4.66
CA VAL A 134 30.16 -7.71 -3.28
C VAL A 134 31.40 -6.90 -2.94
N SER A 135 31.20 -5.66 -2.50
CA SER A 135 32.31 -4.80 -2.08
C SER A 135 32.72 -5.15 -0.66
N THR A 136 31.76 -5.07 0.27
CA THR A 136 31.94 -5.34 1.68
C THR A 136 30.72 -6.09 2.21
N ARG A 137 30.97 -7.06 3.08
CA ARG A 137 29.95 -7.71 3.90
C ARG A 137 30.42 -7.65 5.35
N VAL A 138 29.56 -7.28 6.29
CA VAL A 138 29.85 -7.33 7.73
C VAL A 138 28.64 -7.92 8.45
N PRO A 139 28.83 -8.80 9.46
CA PRO A 139 27.73 -9.19 10.35
C PRO A 139 27.15 -7.96 11.02
N ASP A 140 25.85 -7.95 11.28
CA ASP A 140 25.23 -7.03 12.22
C ASP A 140 25.00 -7.76 13.55
N GLU A 141 25.34 -7.13 14.68
CA GLU A 141 25.12 -7.77 15.99
C GLU A 141 23.70 -7.52 16.52
N GLN A 142 23.01 -6.51 15.98
CA GLN A 142 21.63 -6.29 16.35
C GLN A 142 20.72 -7.27 15.62
N GLU A 143 19.74 -7.81 16.34
CA GLU A 143 18.68 -8.62 15.76
C GLU A 143 17.92 -7.79 14.71
N TRP A 144 17.67 -8.40 13.55
CA TRP A 144 16.66 -7.94 12.62
C TRP A 144 15.43 -8.82 12.74
N HIS A 145 14.24 -8.31 12.45
CA HIS A 145 13.03 -9.12 12.42
C HIS A 145 12.06 -8.56 11.40
N VAL A 146 11.21 -9.45 10.86
CA VAL A 146 10.10 -9.03 10.00
C VAL A 146 9.00 -8.46 10.90
N ALA A 147 8.76 -7.16 10.81
CA ALA A 147 7.76 -6.47 11.63
C ALA A 147 6.37 -6.47 10.96
N SER A 148 6.31 -6.51 9.63
CA SER A 148 5.07 -6.66 8.89
C SER A 148 5.27 -7.39 7.55
N TRP A 149 4.20 -8.03 7.08
CA TRP A 149 4.16 -8.76 5.82
C TRP A 149 2.83 -8.50 5.13
N ASP A 150 2.87 -7.76 4.03
CA ASP A 150 1.69 -7.36 3.26
C ASP A 150 1.77 -7.99 1.87
N ALA A 151 1.04 -9.09 1.67
CA ALA A 151 1.02 -9.83 0.43
C ALA A 151 0.37 -9.05 -0.72
N ASP A 152 -0.63 -8.21 -0.41
CA ASP A 152 -1.39 -7.45 -1.39
C ASP A 152 -0.53 -6.31 -1.96
N LEU A 153 0.18 -5.60 -1.09
CA LEU A 153 1.16 -4.58 -1.48
C LEU A 153 2.51 -5.17 -1.90
N LYS A 154 2.64 -6.50 -1.85
CA LYS A 154 3.87 -7.25 -2.12
C LYS A 154 5.10 -6.69 -1.40
N VAL A 155 4.96 -6.34 -0.12
CA VAL A 155 6.06 -5.78 0.66
C VAL A 155 6.14 -6.42 2.05
N ALA A 156 7.36 -6.61 2.56
CA ALA A 156 7.59 -6.87 3.97
C ALA A 156 8.53 -5.81 4.56
N VAL A 157 8.33 -5.48 5.84
CA VAL A 157 9.16 -4.52 6.57
C VAL A 157 10.05 -5.28 7.53
N LEU A 158 11.37 -5.15 7.34
CA LEU A 158 12.36 -5.65 8.27
C LEU A 158 12.85 -4.51 9.14
N VAL A 159 12.90 -4.72 10.46
CA VAL A 159 13.31 -3.72 11.45
C VAL A 159 14.51 -4.23 12.22
N ARG A 160 15.46 -3.34 12.48
CA ARG A 160 16.64 -3.59 13.31
C ARG A 160 16.38 -3.21 14.76
N GLY A 161 16.74 -4.08 15.70
CA GLY A 161 16.67 -3.82 17.14
C GLY A 161 15.33 -4.25 17.76
N ALA A 162 14.85 -3.46 18.72
CA ALA A 162 13.69 -3.82 19.55
C ALA A 162 12.41 -4.03 18.73
N ARG A 163 11.62 -5.02 19.15
CA ARG A 163 10.33 -5.38 18.53
C ARG A 163 9.21 -4.43 18.92
N GLY A 164 8.11 -4.49 18.17
CA GLY A 164 6.90 -3.70 18.45
C GLY A 164 6.93 -2.28 17.88
N TRP A 165 7.82 -2.01 16.94
CA TRP A 165 7.90 -0.74 16.22
C TRP A 165 7.73 -0.95 14.72
N LEU A 166 7.11 0.02 14.09
CA LEU A 166 6.94 0.11 12.64
C LEU A 166 7.33 1.52 12.19
N PRO A 167 7.96 1.65 11.01
CA PRO A 167 8.19 2.95 10.38
C PRO A 167 6.86 3.65 10.06
N THR A 168 6.88 4.98 10.01
CA THR A 168 5.70 5.78 9.65
C THR A 168 5.36 5.65 8.17
N ASP A 169 4.17 6.08 7.74
CA ASP A 169 3.80 6.08 6.32
C ASP A 169 4.73 6.96 5.47
N GLU A 170 5.24 8.06 6.04
CA GLU A 170 6.22 8.94 5.39
C GLU A 170 7.56 8.22 5.19
N ASP A 171 8.05 7.55 6.23
CA ASP A 171 9.26 6.72 6.16
C ASP A 171 9.10 5.62 5.07
N MET A 172 7.95 4.96 5.04
CA MET A 172 7.62 3.92 4.07
C MET A 172 7.60 4.47 2.64
N LEU A 173 7.04 5.66 2.41
CA LEU A 173 7.01 6.32 1.10
C LEU A 173 8.43 6.65 0.62
N ALA A 174 9.25 7.25 1.49
CA ALA A 174 10.63 7.59 1.18
C ALA A 174 11.49 6.35 0.86
N ALA A 175 11.30 5.27 1.62
CA ALA A 175 12.01 4.02 1.41
C ALA A 175 11.59 3.32 0.09
N ARG A 176 10.30 3.37 -0.29
CA ARG A 176 9.84 2.83 -1.59
C ARG A 176 10.49 3.53 -2.77
N ALA A 177 10.62 4.86 -2.70
CA ALA A 177 11.30 5.64 -3.73
C ALA A 177 12.77 5.23 -3.92
N ARG A 178 13.43 4.76 -2.85
CA ARG A 178 14.83 4.27 -2.88
C ARG A 178 14.94 2.81 -3.34
N GLY A 179 14.02 1.96 -2.88
CA GLY A 179 14.12 0.50 -3.01
C GLY A 179 13.61 -0.10 -4.31
N GLY A 180 13.03 0.67 -5.23
CA GLY A 180 12.39 0.11 -6.43
C GLY A 180 11.21 -0.81 -6.10
N VAL A 181 10.70 -0.77 -4.86
CA VAL A 181 9.42 -1.39 -4.50
C VAL A 181 8.36 -0.55 -5.18
N PRO A 182 7.47 -1.14 -6.01
CA PRO A 182 6.42 -0.39 -6.67
C PRO A 182 5.70 0.48 -5.64
N VAL A 183 5.64 1.79 -5.94
CA VAL A 183 4.70 2.66 -5.24
C VAL A 183 3.35 2.01 -5.50
N PRO A 184 2.62 1.57 -4.45
CA PRO A 184 1.27 1.09 -4.66
C PRO A 184 0.55 2.17 -5.46
N PRO A 185 -0.27 1.84 -6.46
CA PRO A 185 -1.22 2.83 -6.96
C PRO A 185 -1.87 3.47 -5.74
N PRO A 186 -1.97 4.81 -5.69
CA PRO A 186 -2.37 5.52 -4.47
C PRO A 186 -3.55 4.77 -3.87
N LYS A 187 -3.39 4.29 -2.63
CA LYS A 187 -4.49 3.66 -1.91
C LYS A 187 -5.62 4.66 -2.02
N VAL A 188 -6.67 4.30 -2.77
CA VAL A 188 -7.98 4.86 -2.52
C VAL A 188 -8.21 4.49 -1.06
N VAL A 189 -8.00 5.45 -0.18
CA VAL A 189 -8.29 5.28 1.23
C VAL A 189 -9.79 5.00 1.21
N VAL A 190 -10.17 3.73 1.32
CA VAL A 190 -11.52 3.39 1.74
C VAL A 190 -11.55 3.74 3.22
N VAL A 191 -11.57 5.05 3.48
CA VAL A 191 -12.25 5.57 4.65
C VAL A 191 -13.63 4.97 4.51
N VAL A 192 -14.06 4.17 5.49
CA VAL A 192 -15.48 3.86 5.62
C VAL A 192 -16.11 5.22 5.93
N ALA A 193 -16.37 6.00 4.87
CA ALA A 193 -16.99 7.30 4.98
C ALA A 193 -18.34 7.05 5.64
N SER A 194 -18.60 7.81 6.69
CA SER A 194 -19.91 7.81 7.33
C SER A 194 -21.00 8.07 6.28
N ARG A 195 -22.22 7.60 6.55
CA ARG A 195 -23.37 7.84 5.64
C ARG A 195 -23.55 9.34 5.34
N GLU A 196 -23.21 10.22 6.28
CA GLU A 196 -23.26 11.67 6.13
C GLU A 196 -22.18 12.21 5.17
N GLU A 197 -20.95 11.71 5.27
CA GLU A 197 -19.87 12.05 4.34
C GLU A 197 -20.17 11.57 2.91
N LEU A 198 -20.73 10.36 2.77
CA LEU A 198 -21.17 9.84 1.46
C LEU A 198 -22.31 10.67 0.87
N GLN A 199 -23.26 11.09 1.70
CA GLN A 199 -24.34 11.97 1.29
C GLN A 199 -23.80 13.32 0.80
N THR A 200 -22.90 13.93 1.56
CA THR A 200 -22.28 15.22 1.21
C THR A 200 -21.51 15.11 -0.11
N ALA A 201 -20.70 14.06 -0.29
CA ALA A 201 -19.96 13.81 -1.52
C ALA A 201 -20.88 13.61 -2.74
N ALA A 202 -22.00 12.90 -2.57
CA ALA A 202 -22.99 12.69 -3.62
C ALA A 202 -23.68 14.00 -4.05
N LEU A 203 -24.01 14.88 -3.09
CA LEU A 203 -24.58 16.20 -3.37
C LEU A 203 -23.61 17.09 -4.16
N GLU A 204 -22.34 17.12 -3.75
CA GLU A 204 -21.31 17.86 -4.46
C GLU A 204 -21.10 17.34 -5.89
N TYR A 205 -21.04 16.01 -6.04
CA TYR A 205 -20.90 15.37 -7.34
C TYR A 205 -22.03 15.79 -8.30
N LEU A 206 -23.29 15.71 -7.87
CA LEU A 206 -24.44 16.07 -8.71
C LEU A 206 -24.50 17.57 -9.00
N THR A 207 -24.15 18.40 -8.02
CA THR A 207 -24.07 19.85 -8.20
C THR A 207 -23.06 20.20 -9.29
N ARG A 208 -21.85 19.62 -9.24
CA ARG A 208 -20.82 19.82 -10.29
C ARG A 208 -21.28 19.26 -11.64
N HIS A 209 -21.90 18.07 -11.65
CA HIS A 209 -22.37 17.41 -12.86
C HIS A 209 -23.38 18.30 -13.62
N PHE A 210 -24.48 18.69 -12.97
CA PHE A 210 -25.52 19.51 -13.62
C PHE A 210 -25.05 20.92 -13.95
N ALA A 211 -24.22 21.55 -13.11
CA ALA A 211 -23.60 22.83 -13.42
C ALA A 211 -22.70 22.75 -14.66
N GLY A 212 -21.97 21.64 -14.84
CA GLY A 212 -21.14 21.37 -16.02
C GLY A 212 -21.93 21.33 -17.34
N TYR A 213 -23.20 20.91 -17.30
CA TYR A 213 -24.12 20.98 -18.45
C TYR A 213 -24.83 22.34 -18.60
N GLY A 214 -24.52 23.32 -17.75
CA GLY A 214 -25.09 24.66 -17.80
C GLY A 214 -26.49 24.80 -17.19
N TYR A 215 -26.91 23.85 -16.36
CA TYR A 215 -28.08 23.96 -15.50
C TYR A 215 -27.73 24.69 -14.19
N LYS A 216 -28.76 25.07 -13.43
CA LYS A 216 -28.64 25.71 -12.12
C LYS A 216 -29.10 24.74 -11.02
N PRO A 217 -28.22 23.86 -10.51
CA PRO A 217 -28.53 23.03 -9.35
C PRO A 217 -28.52 23.86 -8.07
N GLU A 218 -29.53 23.67 -7.22
CA GLU A 218 -29.68 24.34 -5.92
C GLU A 218 -29.85 23.30 -4.82
N ASN A 219 -29.01 23.35 -3.78
CA ASN A 219 -29.10 22.47 -2.62
C ASN A 219 -30.18 23.00 -1.66
N VAL A 220 -31.19 22.16 -1.39
CA VAL A 220 -32.36 22.48 -0.56
C VAL A 220 -32.54 21.52 0.62
N VAL A 221 -31.51 20.72 0.97
CA VAL A 221 -31.56 19.72 2.06
C VAL A 221 -32.13 20.30 3.36
N GLY A 222 -31.70 21.50 3.75
CA GLY A 222 -32.13 22.18 4.98
C GLY A 222 -33.59 22.68 4.98
N GLN A 223 -34.30 22.60 3.85
CA GLN A 223 -35.68 23.06 3.72
C GLN A 223 -36.71 21.95 3.95
N ASN A 224 -36.26 20.70 4.12
CA ASN A 224 -37.10 19.54 4.41
C ASN A 224 -38.26 19.36 3.42
N LEU A 225 -37.97 19.39 2.11
CA LEU A 225 -38.97 19.34 1.03
C LEU A 225 -39.22 17.92 0.47
N GLY A 226 -38.55 16.90 1.02
CA GLY A 226 -38.59 15.52 0.50
C GLY A 226 -37.71 15.29 -0.74
N TYR A 227 -36.77 16.20 -1.01
CA TYR A 227 -35.71 16.10 -2.01
C TYR A 227 -34.57 17.06 -1.61
N ASP A 228 -33.39 16.83 -2.17
CA ASP A 228 -32.14 17.48 -1.75
C ASP A 228 -31.66 18.54 -2.74
N ILE A 229 -31.91 18.37 -4.05
CA ILE A 229 -31.47 19.30 -5.11
C ILE A 229 -32.62 19.67 -6.05
N GLU A 230 -32.79 20.96 -6.34
CA GLU A 230 -33.57 21.42 -7.49
C GLU A 230 -32.65 21.72 -8.67
N VAL A 231 -32.95 21.17 -9.85
CA VAL A 231 -32.23 21.50 -11.08
C VAL A 231 -33.10 22.41 -11.93
N LYS A 232 -32.65 23.65 -12.13
CA LYS A 232 -33.35 24.66 -12.94
C LYS A 232 -32.65 24.87 -14.28
N ASP A 233 -33.43 25.22 -15.30
CA ASP A 233 -32.88 25.65 -16.58
C ASP A 233 -32.25 27.07 -16.49
N LYS A 234 -31.66 27.55 -17.60
CA LYS A 234 -31.06 28.90 -17.64
C LYS A 234 -32.07 30.01 -17.34
N LYS A 235 -33.35 29.79 -17.65
CA LYS A 235 -34.48 30.72 -17.47
C LYS A 235 -35.12 30.63 -16.07
N GLY A 236 -34.70 29.67 -15.24
CA GLY A 236 -35.19 29.50 -13.86
C GLY A 236 -36.35 28.51 -13.71
N ALA A 237 -36.76 27.80 -14.76
CA ALA A 237 -37.80 26.78 -14.66
C ALA A 237 -37.24 25.49 -14.03
N THR A 238 -37.90 24.96 -13.01
CA THR A 238 -37.51 23.69 -12.37
C THR A 238 -37.74 22.53 -13.33
N LEU A 239 -36.68 21.80 -13.62
CA LEU A 239 -36.70 20.62 -14.49
C LEU A 239 -36.77 19.33 -13.67
N LEU A 240 -35.97 19.24 -12.61
CA LEU A 240 -35.86 18.05 -11.76
C LEU A 240 -35.81 18.43 -10.28
N LYS A 241 -36.38 17.54 -9.45
CA LYS A 241 -36.28 17.56 -7.99
C LYS A 241 -35.63 16.24 -7.56
N LEU A 242 -34.42 16.28 -7.03
CA LEU A 242 -33.59 15.10 -6.83
C LEU A 242 -33.53 14.74 -5.35
N ALA A 243 -33.98 13.54 -4.98
CA ALA A 243 -33.58 12.91 -3.72
C ALA A 243 -32.31 12.10 -3.98
N VAL A 244 -31.24 12.40 -3.25
CA VAL A 244 -29.89 11.95 -3.52
C VAL A 244 -29.48 10.93 -2.47
N LYS A 245 -28.86 9.83 -2.91
CA LYS A 245 -28.27 8.80 -2.04
C LYS A 245 -26.85 8.49 -2.50
N GLY A 246 -25.88 8.66 -1.61
CA GLY A 246 -24.49 8.28 -1.84
C GLY A 246 -24.19 6.87 -1.34
N THR A 247 -23.42 6.10 -2.12
CA THR A 247 -22.92 4.77 -1.74
C THR A 247 -21.43 4.66 -2.02
N ALA A 248 -20.72 3.83 -1.23
CA ALA A 248 -19.29 3.56 -1.38
C ALA A 248 -19.04 2.15 -1.89
N ALA A 249 -17.83 1.89 -2.39
CA ALA A 249 -17.38 0.53 -2.70
C ALA A 249 -17.49 -0.35 -1.43
N GLY A 250 -18.38 -1.35 -1.47
CA GLY A 250 -18.66 -2.26 -0.34
C GLY A 250 -19.78 -1.82 0.61
N MET A 251 -20.31 -0.59 0.49
CA MET A 251 -21.49 -0.12 1.23
C MET A 251 -22.57 0.32 0.24
N ALA A 252 -23.33 -0.66 -0.25
CA ALA A 252 -24.30 -0.46 -1.32
C ALA A 252 -25.72 -0.14 -0.83
N SER A 253 -25.97 -0.02 0.47
CA SER A 253 -27.34 0.08 0.99
C SER A 253 -27.75 1.51 1.39
N PHE A 254 -29.00 1.87 1.11
CA PHE A 254 -29.57 3.16 1.49
C PHE A 254 -31.07 3.06 1.79
N GLN A 255 -31.59 4.03 2.53
CA GLN A 255 -33.00 4.14 2.87
C GLN A 255 -33.61 5.42 2.29
N LEU A 256 -34.90 5.36 1.97
CA LEU A 256 -35.72 6.54 1.68
C LEU A 256 -36.56 6.89 2.91
N SER A 257 -36.59 8.17 3.25
CA SER A 257 -37.46 8.69 4.30
C SER A 257 -38.93 8.61 3.87
N ALA A 258 -39.84 8.62 4.85
CA ALA A 258 -41.27 8.68 4.59
C ALA A 258 -41.65 9.91 3.75
N GLN A 259 -40.97 11.04 3.95
CA GLN A 259 -41.23 12.26 3.22
C GLN A 259 -40.75 12.20 1.77
N GLU A 260 -39.58 11.60 1.51
CA GLU A 260 -39.09 11.36 0.14
C GLU A 260 -40.05 10.46 -0.63
N ARG A 261 -40.52 9.37 0.00
CA ARG A 261 -41.52 8.47 -0.60
C ARG A 261 -42.87 9.16 -0.85
N ALA A 262 -43.29 10.05 0.03
CA ALA A 262 -44.50 10.84 -0.17
C ALA A 262 -44.31 11.83 -1.34
N CYS A 263 -43.19 12.52 -1.40
CA CYS A 263 -42.88 13.51 -2.45
C CYS A 263 -42.73 12.86 -3.83
N ALA A 264 -42.15 11.66 -3.90
CA ALA A 264 -42.07 10.89 -5.15
C ALA A 264 -43.44 10.66 -5.82
N LYS A 265 -44.53 10.57 -5.03
CA LYS A 265 -45.89 10.33 -5.55
C LYS A 265 -46.60 11.58 -6.03
N THR A 266 -46.09 12.78 -5.72
CA THR A 266 -46.82 14.04 -5.95
C THR A 266 -46.39 14.79 -7.20
N THR A 267 -45.22 14.47 -7.78
CA THR A 267 -44.71 15.20 -8.94
C THR A 267 -43.85 14.36 -9.87
N ASP A 268 -44.12 14.49 -11.18
CA ASP A 268 -43.37 13.84 -12.25
C ASP A 268 -41.96 14.42 -12.44
N GLN A 269 -41.61 15.50 -11.75
CA GLN A 269 -40.27 16.09 -11.76
C GLN A 269 -39.35 15.45 -10.71
N TRP A 270 -39.90 14.69 -9.77
CA TRP A 270 -39.14 14.06 -8.71
C TRP A 270 -38.35 12.86 -9.23
N ARG A 271 -37.07 12.75 -8.89
CA ARG A 271 -36.22 11.60 -9.23
C ARG A 271 -35.43 11.16 -8.00
N LEU A 272 -35.28 9.86 -7.83
CA LEU A 272 -34.25 9.30 -6.97
C LEU A 272 -32.95 9.26 -7.76
N VAL A 273 -31.85 9.74 -7.18
CA VAL A 273 -30.52 9.66 -7.77
C VAL A 273 -29.61 8.90 -6.82
N VAL A 274 -29.11 7.76 -7.28
CA VAL A 274 -28.11 6.98 -6.54
C VAL A 274 -26.76 7.27 -7.16
N VAL A 275 -25.85 7.79 -6.35
CA VAL A 275 -24.45 8.04 -6.74
C VAL A 275 -23.58 6.93 -6.13
N THR A 276 -22.97 6.13 -6.99
CA THR A 276 -22.11 5.01 -6.61
C THR A 276 -20.65 5.44 -6.54
N ASP A 277 -19.87 4.72 -5.72
CA ASP A 277 -18.42 4.87 -5.58
C ASP A 277 -17.94 6.28 -5.20
N VAL A 278 -18.75 7.04 -4.45
CA VAL A 278 -18.33 8.33 -3.88
C VAL A 278 -17.46 8.13 -2.62
N PRO A 279 -16.47 9.02 -2.37
CA PRO A 279 -16.02 10.17 -3.17
C PRO A 279 -14.97 9.79 -4.25
N GLY A 280 -14.89 8.52 -4.63
CA GLY A 280 -13.85 8.00 -5.52
C GLY A 280 -13.93 8.53 -6.96
N PRO A 281 -12.83 8.38 -7.73
CA PRO A 281 -12.77 8.84 -9.13
C PRO A 281 -13.68 8.04 -10.08
N ALA A 282 -14.18 6.88 -9.65
CA ALA A 282 -15.13 6.06 -10.38
C ALA A 282 -16.60 6.49 -10.15
N ALA A 283 -16.85 7.60 -9.45
CA ALA A 283 -18.18 8.03 -9.08
C ALA A 283 -19.11 8.17 -10.31
N ALA A 284 -20.20 7.40 -10.28
CA ALA A 284 -21.23 7.39 -11.31
C ALA A 284 -22.59 7.60 -10.66
N HIS A 285 -23.58 8.04 -11.42
CA HIS A 285 -24.94 8.20 -10.90
C HIS A 285 -25.96 7.59 -11.83
N LYS A 286 -27.07 7.15 -11.25
CA LYS A 286 -28.25 6.66 -11.97
C LYS A 286 -29.50 7.34 -11.42
N LEU A 287 -30.35 7.81 -12.34
CA LEU A 287 -31.65 8.40 -12.02
C LEU A 287 -32.74 7.34 -12.15
N TYR A 288 -33.68 7.39 -11.21
CA TYR A 288 -34.88 6.56 -11.19
C TYR A 288 -36.11 7.48 -11.13
N LYS A 289 -37.09 7.20 -12.00
CA LYS A 289 -38.42 7.80 -11.91
C LYS A 289 -39.16 7.29 -10.66
N PRO A 290 -40.23 7.97 -10.23
CA PRO A 290 -41.05 7.48 -9.12
C PRO A 290 -41.52 6.02 -9.27
N THR A 291 -41.84 5.60 -10.51
CA THR A 291 -42.25 4.23 -10.83
C THR A 291 -41.12 3.20 -10.82
N GLU A 292 -39.87 3.65 -10.76
CA GLU A 292 -38.67 2.80 -10.86
C GLU A 292 -37.92 2.67 -9.52
N ILE A 293 -38.40 3.35 -8.46
CA ILE A 293 -37.71 3.41 -7.14
C ILE A 293 -37.43 2.02 -6.58
N ASP A 294 -38.42 1.12 -6.62
CA ASP A 294 -38.29 -0.21 -6.01
C ASP A 294 -37.32 -1.13 -6.78
N SER A 295 -36.88 -0.70 -7.98
CA SER A 295 -35.84 -1.37 -8.77
C SER A 295 -34.43 -0.81 -8.50
N ALA A 296 -34.30 0.19 -7.61
CA ALA A 296 -33.03 0.79 -7.31
C ALA A 296 -32.15 -0.17 -6.50
N SER A 297 -31.03 -0.60 -7.11
CA SER A 297 -30.05 -1.46 -6.45
C SER A 297 -29.58 -0.82 -5.15
N GLY A 298 -29.68 -1.56 -4.04
CA GLY A 298 -29.25 -1.09 -2.73
C GLY A 298 -30.34 -0.47 -1.87
N LEU A 299 -31.57 -0.32 -2.37
CA LEU A 299 -32.69 0.14 -1.55
C LEU A 299 -32.99 -0.88 -0.45
N GLU A 300 -32.87 -0.46 0.81
CA GLU A 300 -33.25 -1.28 1.95
C GLU A 300 -34.78 -1.38 2.05
N PRO A 301 -35.32 -2.55 2.45
CA PRO A 301 -36.75 -2.70 2.70
C PRO A 301 -37.19 -1.78 3.85
N LEU A 302 -38.45 -1.34 3.82
CA LEU A 302 -39.06 -0.71 4.99
C LEU A 302 -39.04 -1.74 6.13
N LEU A 303 -38.36 -1.41 7.22
CA LEU A 303 -38.55 -2.10 8.49
C LEU A 303 -39.86 -1.55 9.07
N ASP A 304 -40.84 -2.42 9.22
CA ASP A 304 -42.12 -2.12 9.88
C ASP A 304 -41.93 -1.76 11.36
#